data_AF-A0A9X6VCC0-F1
#
_entry.id   AF-A0A9X6VCC0-F1
#
_cell.length_a   1.000
_cell.length_b   1.000
_cell.length_c   1.000
_cell.angle_alpha   90.00
_cell.angle_beta   90.00
_cell.angle_gamma   90.00
#
_symmetry.space_group_name_H-M   'P 1'
#
loop_
_entity.id
_entity.type
_entity.pdbx_description
1 polymer ?
#
loop_
_entity_poly.entity_id
_entity_poly.type
_entity_poly.pdbx_seq_one_letter_code
_entity_poly.pdbx_strand_id
1 'polypeptide(L)' 'MSAEEMKENLQPYVIENMRRIAFLKKQLKANKENKPEAKRIRMMIEAEVEQLECKDFLVRLSYALEEASKEMDENF' A
#
# COMPACT_ATOMS: atom_id res chain seq x y z
N MET A 1 10.38 -11.01 13.33
CA MET A 1 9.37 -9.96 13.23
C MET A 1 8.07 -10.65 12.92
N SER A 2 7.05 -10.44 13.75
CA SER A 2 5.74 -11.06 13.54
C SER A 2 4.97 -10.38 12.41
N ALA A 3 3.92 -11.03 11.90
CA ALA A 3 3.01 -10.45 10.93
C ALA A 3 2.26 -9.23 11.51
N GLU A 4 1.94 -9.26 12.81
CA GLU A 4 1.32 -8.11 13.48
C GLU A 4 2.31 -6.95 13.62
N GLU A 5 3.57 -7.21 13.96
CA GLU A 5 4.63 -6.19 13.97
C GLU A 5 4.84 -5.59 12.57
N MET A 6 4.83 -6.42 11.51
CA MET A 6 4.92 -5.94 10.13
C MET A 6 3.75 -5.00 9.79
N LYS A 7 2.53 -5.38 10.16
CA LYS A 7 1.34 -4.57 9.94
C LYS A 7 1.41 -3.22 10.68
N GLU A 8 1.80 -3.22 11.94
CA GLU A 8 2.00 -2.00 12.73
C GLU A 8 3.08 -1.10 12.11
N ASN A 9 4.20 -1.69 11.69
CA ASN A 9 5.30 -0.97 11.05
C ASN A 9 4.91 -0.35 9.69
N LEU A 10 4.02 -1.01 8.93
CA LEU A 10 3.56 -0.50 7.63
C LEU A 10 2.39 0.50 7.74
N GLN A 11 1.65 0.50 8.86
CA GLN A 11 0.46 1.34 9.05
C GLN A 11 0.72 2.85 8.82
N PRO A 12 1.80 3.47 9.32
CA PRO A 12 2.09 4.89 9.06
C PRO A 12 2.22 5.21 7.57
N TYR A 13 2.86 4.32 6.82
CA TYR A 13 3.08 4.50 5.39
C TYR A 13 1.80 4.30 4.58
N VAL A 14 0.94 3.35 4.97
CA VAL A 14 -0.40 3.20 4.40
C VAL A 14 -1.20 4.50 4.57
N ILE A 15 -1.19 5.08 5.77
CA ILE A 15 -1.86 6.36 6.05
C ILE A 15 -1.29 7.48 5.17
N GLU A 16 0.04 7.52 5.01
CA GLU A 16 0.70 8.50 4.16
C GLU A 16 0.28 8.38 2.68
N ASN A 17 0.35 7.17 2.10
CA ASN A 17 -0.07 6.93 0.72
C ASN A 17 -1.55 7.33 0.51
N MET A 18 -2.44 6.98 1.45
CA MET A 18 -3.86 7.36 1.39
C MET A 18 -4.05 8.88 1.40
N ARG A 19 -3.30 9.61 2.25
CA ARG A 19 -3.33 11.08 2.28
C ARG A 19 -2.84 11.69 0.96
N ARG A 20 -1.76 11.15 0.39
CA ARG A 20 -1.23 11.59 -0.92
C ARG A 20 -2.25 11.35 -2.04
N ILE A 21 -2.87 10.17 -2.09
CA ILE A 21 -3.93 9.87 -3.07
C ILE A 21 -5.09 10.85 -2.92
N ALA A 22 -5.54 11.16 -1.70
CA ALA A 22 -6.62 12.11 -1.47
C ALA A 22 -6.25 13.53 -1.95
N PHE A 23 -5.01 13.96 -1.73
CA PHE A 23 -4.49 15.22 -2.23
C PHE A 23 -4.43 15.26 -3.76
N LEU A 24 -3.87 14.23 -4.39
CA LEU A 24 -3.78 14.12 -5.85
C LEU A 24 -5.16 14.07 -6.51
N LYS A 25 -6.13 13.38 -5.91
CA LYS A 25 -7.53 13.38 -6.38
C LYS A 25 -8.16 14.78 -6.34
N LYS A 26 -7.86 15.59 -5.32
CA LYS A 26 -8.30 16.99 -5.26
C LYS A 26 -7.65 17.82 -6.37
N GLN A 27 -6.34 17.67 -6.60
CA GLN A 27 -5.64 18.35 -7.70
C GLN A 27 -6.16 17.94 -9.07
N LEU A 28 -6.45 16.65 -9.28
CA LEU A 28 -7.01 16.15 -10.54
C LEU A 28 -8.38 16.78 -10.83
N LYS A 29 -9.21 16.99 -9.79
CA LYS A 29 -10.51 17.65 -9.93
C LYS A 29 -10.36 19.13 -10.33
N ALA A 30 -9.34 19.81 -9.81
CA ALA A 30 -9.06 21.21 -10.13
C ALA A 30 -8.44 21.41 -11.53
N ASN A 31 -7.68 20.42 -12.03
CA ASN A 31 -6.91 20.54 -13.28
C ASN A 31 -7.50 19.76 -14.46
N LYS A 32 -8.82 19.49 -14.48
CA LYS A 32 -9.46 18.64 -15.51
C LYS A 32 -9.27 19.13 -16.94
N GLU A 33 -9.16 20.43 -17.16
CA GLU A 33 -9.04 21.05 -18.48
C GLU A 33 -7.60 20.99 -19.02
N ASN A 34 -6.60 20.85 -18.15
CA ASN A 34 -5.21 20.69 -18.53
C ASN A 34 -4.90 19.20 -18.77
N LYS A 35 -5.09 18.74 -20.02
CA LYS A 35 -4.93 17.32 -20.40
C LYS A 35 -3.56 16.72 -20.02
N PRO A 36 -2.41 17.38 -20.28
CA PRO A 36 -1.11 16.86 -19.83
C PRO A 36 -0.99 16.71 -18.32
N GLU A 37 -1.42 17.73 -17.56
CA GLU A 37 -1.32 17.71 -16.10
C GLU A 37 -2.23 16.66 -15.48
N ALA A 38 -3.48 16.57 -15.96
CA ALA A 38 -4.41 15.53 -15.52
C ALA A 38 -3.88 14.10 -15.80
N LYS A 39 -3.14 13.90 -16.90
CA LYS A 39 -2.47 12.63 -17.19
C LYS A 39 -1.35 12.34 -16.17
N ARG A 40 -0.51 13.33 -15.87
CA ARG A 40 0.56 13.19 -14.86
C ARG A 40 0.01 12.85 -13.49
N ILE A 41 -1.01 13.57 -13.03
CA ILE A 41 -1.62 13.34 -11.71
C ILE A 41 -2.24 11.93 -11.64
N ARG A 42 -2.86 11.42 -12.72
CA ARG A 42 -3.36 10.04 -12.77
C ARG A 42 -2.25 9.01 -12.60
N MET A 43 -1.13 9.17 -13.29
CA MET A 43 0.03 8.27 -13.15
C MET A 43 0.59 8.28 -11.72
N MET A 44 0.62 9.45 -11.07
CA MET A 44 1.04 9.54 -9.67
C MET A 44 0.07 8.82 -8.74
N ILE A 45 -1.24 8.91 -8.97
CA ILE A 45 -2.24 8.17 -8.20
C ILE A 45 -2.05 6.66 -8.39
N GLU A 46 -1.84 6.20 -9.62
CA GLU A 46 -1.59 4.78 -9.92
C GLU A 46 -0.37 4.25 -9.18
N ALA A 47 0.75 4.99 -9.19
CA ALA A 47 1.96 4.61 -8.45
C ALA A 47 1.74 4.55 -6.93
N GLU A 48 0.96 5.47 -6.36
CA GLU A 48 0.62 5.45 -4.93
C GLU A 48 -0.32 4.27 -4.56
N VAL A 49 -1.18 3.85 -5.48
CA VAL A 49 -2.04 2.66 -5.32
C VAL A 49 -1.21 1.39 -5.38
N GLU A 50 -0.31 1.25 -6.36
CA GLU A 50 0.60 0.10 -6.46
C GLU A 50 1.45 -0.06 -5.18
N GLN A 51 1.91 1.05 -4.60
CA GLN A 51 2.59 1.04 -3.31
C GLN A 51 1.72 0.55 -2.15
N LEU A 52 0.41 0.77 -2.17
CA LEU A 52 -0.51 0.24 -1.15
C LEU A 52 -0.70 -1.27 -1.34
N GLU A 53 -0.86 -1.72 -2.59
CA GLU A 53 -1.00 -3.14 -2.93
C GLU A 53 0.25 -3.94 -2.53
N CYS A 54 1.45 -3.40 -2.74
CA CYS A 54 2.69 -4.01 -2.28
C CYS A 54 2.74 -4.16 -0.76
N LYS A 55 2.28 -3.17 0.00
CA LYS A 55 2.26 -3.24 1.48
C LYS A 55 1.25 -4.27 1.97
N ASP A 56 0.07 -4.30 1.39
CA ASP A 56 -0.94 -5.33 1.67
C ASP A 56 -0.41 -6.74 1.38
N PHE A 57 0.27 -6.91 0.25
CA PHE A 57 0.93 -8.18 -0.09
C PHE A 57 1.97 -8.59 0.95
N LEU A 58 2.83 -7.67 1.41
CA LEU A 58 3.84 -7.97 2.42
C LEU A 58 3.21 -8.45 3.74
N VAL A 59 2.13 -7.81 4.20
CA VAL A 59 1.41 -8.23 5.40
C VAL A 59 0.84 -9.65 5.22
N ARG A 60 0.17 -9.92 4.09
CA ARG A 60 -0.37 -11.26 3.79
C ARG A 60 0.71 -12.32 3.71
N LEU A 61 1.85 -12.00 3.09
CA LEU A 61 3.00 -12.89 3.04
C LEU A 61 3.55 -13.18 4.44
N SER A 62 3.63 -12.18 5.32
CA SER A 62 4.07 -12.39 6.70
C SER A 62 3.16 -13.34 7.46
N TYR A 63 1.83 -13.21 7.35
CA TYR A 63 0.91 -14.16 7.99
C TYR A 63 1.08 -15.58 7.45
N ALA A 64 1.20 -15.75 6.13
CA ALA A 64 1.39 -17.06 5.52
C ALA A 64 2.70 -17.74 5.96
N LEU A 65 3.79 -16.97 6.12
CA LEU A 65 5.07 -17.47 6.61
C LEU A 65 5.01 -17.88 8.10
N GLU A 66 4.29 -17.13 8.93
CA GLU A 66 4.08 -17.50 10.33
C GLU A 66 3.28 -18.79 10.48
N GLU A 67 2.24 -18.97 9.68
CA GLU A 67 1.43 -20.19 9.66
C GLU A 67 2.28 -21.40 9.24
N ALA A 68 3.01 -21.28 8.14
CA ALA A 68 3.90 -22.34 7.67
C ALA A 68 5.01 -22.69 8.69
N SER A 69 5.52 -21.70 9.44
CA SER A 69 6.50 -21.94 10.50
C SER A 69 5.91 -22.73 11.65
N LYS A 70 4.68 -22.41 12.09
CA LYS A 70 3.99 -23.16 13.16
C LYS A 70 3.71 -24.59 12.75
N GLU A 71 3.24 -24.80 11.51
CA GLU A 71 3.02 -26.14 10.98
C GLU A 71 4.31 -26.96 10.94
N MET A 72 5.45 -26.34 10.63
CA MET A 72 6.73 -27.03 10.65
C MET A 72 7.11 -27.43 12.08
N ASP A 73 7.00 -26.51 13.04
CA ASP A 73 7.34 -26.77 14.45
C ASP A 73 6.43 -27.82 15.11
N GLU A 74 5.17 -27.96 14.67
CA GLU A 74 4.23 -28.98 15.18
C GLU A 74 4.49 -30.39 14.62
N ASN A 75 5.23 -30.52 13.52
CA ASN A 75 5.47 -31.78 12.81
C ASN A 75 6.86 -32.41 13.08
N PHE A 76 7.67 -31.81 13.96
CA PHE A 76 8.99 -32.29 14.38
C PHE A 76 9.08 -32.45 15.91
#